data_AF-A0A1Q7ZMR8-F1
#
_entry.id   AF-A0A1Q7ZMR8-F1
#
_cell.length_a   1.000
_cell.length_b   1.000
_cell.length_c   1.000
_cell.angle_alpha   90.00
_cell.angle_beta   90.00
_cell.angle_gamma   90.00
#
_symmetry.space_group_name_H-M   'P 1'
#
loop_
_entity.id
_entity.type
_entity.pdbx_description
1 polymer ?
#
loop_
_entity_poly.entity_id
_entity_poly.type
_entity_poly.pdbx_seq_one_letter_code
_entity_poly.pdbx_strand_id
1 'polypeptide(L)'
;VTVTPGSASVNEGKTVQLTATLRDAAGNVLTGRTVTWTSANTSVATVSGSGLVTGKVAGTAAITATSEGQSGSSAVTVVHVPVATVTVTPATPSVVVGRTVTLTATLKDANGNTLTGRTVTWSSGNTSVATVNASGVVTGVAAGSTTITATSEGQSGTAALMVTTPPPPGTSQFKHVFIVTEENTNYSSVIGSSSMPYLNGLAQQYGLATQYYANTHPSIGNYFELATGQILTNNDGSSTIQTVDNIVRELLAAGKTWKSYAEGLPSVGFTGATSGRYARKHNVFALLSDVVNDPVQVNKLVPFTQFATDLANGTLPDFSNIVPDLCNDAHDCSLSVADSWLRTNIDPVIKSATFQDAGLLIIVFDEAGGDNTNGGGRIAWVAVSPKSVPAHQSSTLYQHPSTLRLMLKGLGVTVFPGAAATAPDMDEFFTP
;
A
#
# COMPACT_ATOMS: atom_id res chain seq x y z
N VAL A 1 -17.15 -56.15 -17.43
CA VAL A 1 -16.81 -54.92 -16.66
C VAL A 1 -17.50 -53.75 -17.33
N THR A 2 -18.21 -52.92 -16.59
CA THR A 2 -18.86 -51.71 -17.14
C THR A 2 -18.19 -50.47 -16.56
N VAL A 3 -17.72 -49.57 -17.43
CA VAL A 3 -17.12 -48.30 -17.01
C VAL A 3 -18.16 -47.19 -17.17
N THR A 4 -18.36 -46.40 -16.12
CA THR A 4 -19.29 -45.27 -16.09
C THR A 4 -18.55 -43.97 -15.74
N PRO A 5 -18.78 -42.88 -16.47
CA PRO A 5 -19.55 -42.81 -17.72
C PRO A 5 -18.84 -43.54 -18.88
N GLY A 6 -19.60 -44.01 -19.87
CA GLY A 6 -19.05 -44.70 -21.06
C GLY A 6 -18.28 -43.77 -22.01
N SER A 7 -18.47 -42.46 -21.86
CA SER A 7 -17.60 -41.43 -22.41
C SER A 7 -17.57 -40.23 -21.47
N ALA A 8 -16.49 -39.45 -21.50
CA ALA A 8 -16.37 -38.23 -20.72
C ALA A 8 -15.61 -37.15 -21.50
N SER A 9 -15.93 -35.88 -21.21
CA SER A 9 -15.13 -34.74 -21.64
C SER A 9 -14.48 -34.11 -20.42
N VAL A 10 -13.19 -33.76 -20.53
CA VAL A 10 -12.45 -33.11 -19.45
C VAL A 10 -11.58 -32.00 -20.03
N ASN A 11 -11.54 -30.84 -19.38
CA ASN A 11 -10.61 -29.79 -19.81
C ASN A 11 -9.17 -30.19 -19.49
N GLU A 12 -8.23 -29.74 -20.30
CA GLU A 12 -6.79 -29.94 -20.06
C GLU A 12 -6.39 -29.50 -18.64
N GLY A 13 -5.61 -30.33 -17.94
CA GLY A 13 -5.21 -30.13 -16.55
C GLY A 13 -6.29 -30.39 -15.51
N LYS A 14 -7.52 -30.74 -15.91
CA LYS A 14 -8.60 -31.14 -15.00
C LYS A 14 -8.75 -32.65 -14.94
N THR A 15 -9.55 -33.10 -13.97
CA THR A 15 -9.78 -34.52 -13.71
C THR A 15 -11.25 -34.89 -13.88
N VAL A 16 -11.50 -36.14 -14.25
CA VAL A 16 -12.82 -36.77 -14.22
C VAL A 16 -12.71 -38.15 -13.60
N GLN A 17 -13.66 -38.50 -12.74
CA GLN A 17 -13.68 -39.80 -12.08
C GLN A 17 -14.44 -40.81 -12.94
N LEU A 18 -13.84 -41.97 -13.19
CA LEU A 18 -14.52 -43.12 -13.78
C LEU A 18 -14.75 -44.19 -12.72
N THR A 19 -15.84 -44.93 -12.85
CA THR A 19 -16.19 -46.04 -11.95
C THR A 19 -16.33 -47.33 -12.75
N ALA A 20 -15.72 -48.42 -12.28
CA ALA A 20 -15.87 -49.75 -12.86
C ALA A 20 -16.84 -50.59 -12.02
N THR A 21 -17.94 -51.03 -12.63
CA THR A 21 -18.88 -51.97 -12.03
C THR A 21 -18.65 -53.36 -12.60
N LEU A 22 -18.40 -54.35 -11.74
CA LEU A 22 -18.15 -55.73 -12.09
C LEU A 22 -19.43 -56.54 -11.91
N ARG A 23 -19.75 -57.43 -12.86
CA ARG A 23 -20.92 -58.32 -12.77
C ARG A 23 -20.56 -59.74 -13.18
N ASP A 24 -21.20 -60.72 -12.56
CA ASP A 24 -21.13 -62.13 -12.99
C ASP A 24 -22.03 -62.39 -14.22
N ALA A 25 -22.05 -63.63 -14.70
CA ALA A 25 -22.88 -64.03 -15.84
C ALA A 25 -24.39 -63.96 -15.57
N ALA A 26 -24.82 -63.99 -14.30
CA ALA A 26 -26.20 -63.81 -13.89
C ALA A 26 -26.58 -62.32 -13.70
N GLY A 27 -25.63 -61.41 -13.86
CA GLY A 27 -25.82 -59.97 -13.74
C GLY A 27 -25.66 -59.41 -12.32
N ASN A 28 -25.29 -60.22 -11.33
CA ASN A 28 -25.08 -59.77 -9.95
C ASN A 28 -23.80 -58.93 -9.84
N VAL A 29 -23.82 -57.86 -9.04
CA VAL A 29 -22.64 -57.02 -8.82
C VAL A 29 -21.60 -57.77 -7.98
N LEU A 30 -20.37 -57.80 -8.46
CA LEU A 30 -19.23 -58.39 -7.76
C LEU A 30 -18.46 -57.30 -7.00
N THR A 31 -18.16 -57.55 -5.72
CA THR A 31 -17.38 -56.66 -4.85
C THR A 31 -16.05 -57.32 -4.46
N GLY A 32 -15.09 -56.51 -3.99
CA GLY A 32 -13.79 -56.99 -3.48
C GLY A 32 -12.80 -57.50 -4.53
N ARG A 33 -13.11 -57.41 -5.83
CA ARG A 33 -12.20 -57.79 -6.91
C ARG A 33 -11.30 -56.63 -7.30
N THR A 34 -10.05 -56.93 -7.65
CA THR A 34 -9.06 -55.93 -8.09
C THR A 34 -9.38 -55.43 -9.49
N VAL A 35 -9.45 -54.11 -9.65
CA VAL A 35 -9.57 -53.44 -10.96
C VAL A 35 -8.25 -52.78 -11.30
N THR A 36 -7.70 -53.11 -12.47
CA THR A 36 -6.52 -52.44 -13.03
C THR A 36 -6.97 -51.45 -14.10
N TRP A 37 -6.51 -50.21 -14.00
CA TRP A 37 -6.82 -49.14 -14.95
C TRP A 37 -5.64 -48.88 -15.89
N THR A 38 -5.93 -48.70 -17.16
CA THR A 38 -4.94 -48.34 -18.19
C THR A 38 -5.47 -47.25 -19.09
N SER A 39 -4.57 -46.44 -19.64
CA SER A 39 -4.89 -45.47 -20.69
C SER A 39 -4.21 -45.90 -21.98
N ALA A 40 -4.98 -45.94 -23.07
CA ALA A 40 -4.45 -46.23 -24.41
C ALA A 40 -3.54 -45.10 -24.94
N ASN A 41 -3.66 -43.88 -24.39
CA ASN A 41 -2.81 -42.75 -24.76
C ASN A 41 -2.49 -41.89 -23.53
N THR A 42 -1.37 -42.18 -22.87
CA THR A 42 -0.91 -41.51 -21.66
C THR A 42 -0.35 -40.10 -21.89
N SER A 43 -0.14 -39.67 -23.14
CA SER A 43 0.18 -38.28 -23.47
C SER A 43 -1.08 -37.40 -23.52
N VAL A 44 -2.24 -37.97 -23.85
CA VAL A 44 -3.54 -37.30 -23.83
C VAL A 44 -4.17 -37.34 -22.44
N ALA A 45 -4.26 -38.51 -21.81
CA ALA A 45 -4.85 -38.64 -20.47
C ALA A 45 -4.24 -39.80 -19.68
N THR A 46 -4.03 -39.60 -18.38
CA THR A 46 -3.59 -40.65 -17.44
C THR A 46 -4.70 -41.02 -16.48
N VAL A 47 -4.69 -42.24 -15.96
CA VAL A 47 -5.68 -42.74 -14.99
C VAL A 47 -4.98 -43.30 -13.76
N SER A 48 -5.49 -42.99 -12.56
CA SER A 48 -4.99 -43.56 -11.30
C SER A 48 -5.52 -44.98 -11.07
N GLY A 49 -4.98 -45.70 -10.08
CA GLY A 49 -5.51 -47.00 -9.66
C GLY A 49 -6.96 -46.96 -9.14
N SER A 50 -7.47 -45.78 -8.77
CA SER A 50 -8.87 -45.56 -8.37
C SER A 50 -9.79 -45.13 -9.51
N GLY A 51 -9.29 -45.05 -10.76
CA GLY A 51 -10.08 -44.60 -11.91
C GLY A 51 -10.18 -43.09 -12.07
N LEU A 52 -9.38 -42.30 -11.34
CA LEU A 52 -9.32 -40.85 -11.51
C LEU A 52 -8.50 -40.52 -12.76
N VAL A 53 -9.15 -40.00 -13.79
CA VAL A 53 -8.52 -39.62 -15.05
C VAL A 53 -8.08 -38.16 -14.98
N THR A 54 -6.85 -37.87 -15.38
CA THR A 54 -6.29 -36.51 -15.54
C THR A 54 -6.07 -36.24 -17.02
N GLY A 55 -6.73 -35.21 -17.56
CA GLY A 55 -6.51 -34.76 -18.94
C GLY A 55 -5.21 -33.98 -19.04
N LYS A 56 -4.36 -34.32 -20.01
CA LYS A 56 -3.03 -33.72 -20.20
C LYS A 56 -2.91 -32.83 -21.42
N VAL A 57 -3.39 -33.29 -22.58
CA VAL A 57 -3.32 -32.58 -23.86
C VAL A 57 -4.60 -32.87 -24.63
N ALA A 58 -5.11 -31.89 -25.39
CA ALA A 58 -6.29 -32.08 -26.21
C ALA A 58 -6.18 -33.31 -27.14
N GLY A 59 -7.25 -34.10 -27.19
CA GLY A 59 -7.28 -35.36 -27.93
C GLY A 59 -8.20 -36.37 -27.24
N THR A 60 -8.17 -37.62 -27.71
CA THR A 60 -8.99 -38.69 -27.11
C THR A 60 -8.11 -39.84 -26.62
N ALA A 61 -8.42 -40.38 -25.46
CA ALA A 61 -7.81 -41.58 -24.90
C ALA A 61 -8.91 -42.56 -24.44
N ALA A 62 -8.76 -43.83 -24.81
CA ALA A 62 -9.58 -44.89 -24.25
C ALA A 62 -9.02 -45.29 -22.88
N ILE A 63 -9.85 -45.20 -21.85
CA ILE A 63 -9.50 -45.60 -20.48
C ILE A 63 -10.15 -46.93 -20.18
N THR A 64 -9.34 -47.96 -19.92
CA THR A 64 -9.79 -49.35 -19.79
C THR A 64 -9.63 -49.83 -18.35
N ALA A 65 -10.73 -50.35 -17.79
CA ALA A 65 -10.74 -51.07 -16.53
C ALA A 65 -10.74 -52.58 -16.82
N THR A 66 -9.78 -53.30 -16.24
CA THR A 66 -9.65 -54.76 -16.40
C THR A 66 -9.70 -55.44 -15.04
N SER A 67 -10.49 -56.51 -14.94
CA SER A 67 -10.58 -57.40 -13.78
C SER A 67 -10.67 -58.83 -14.29
N GLU A 68 -9.76 -59.71 -13.86
CA GLU A 68 -9.79 -61.15 -14.14
C GLU A 68 -9.95 -61.50 -15.63
N GLY A 69 -9.23 -60.78 -16.50
CA GLY A 69 -9.27 -60.99 -17.96
C GLY A 69 -10.46 -60.34 -18.67
N GLN A 70 -11.44 -59.80 -17.94
CA GLN A 70 -12.57 -59.07 -18.50
C GLN A 70 -12.33 -57.56 -18.45
N SER A 71 -12.73 -56.84 -19.50
CA SER A 71 -12.46 -55.41 -19.64
C SER A 71 -13.71 -54.61 -19.99
N GLY A 72 -13.68 -53.32 -19.64
CA GLY A 72 -14.62 -52.30 -20.09
C GLY A 72 -13.87 -51.01 -20.32
N SER A 73 -14.35 -50.15 -21.21
CA SER A 73 -13.64 -48.92 -21.61
C SER A 73 -14.54 -47.70 -21.58
N SER A 74 -13.95 -46.54 -21.34
CA SER A 74 -14.57 -45.22 -21.51
C SER A 74 -13.74 -44.38 -22.46
N ALA A 75 -14.38 -43.74 -23.42
CA ALA A 75 -13.72 -42.77 -24.29
C ALA A 75 -13.63 -41.42 -23.57
N VAL A 76 -12.42 -40.99 -23.22
CA VAL A 76 -12.18 -39.68 -22.61
C VAL A 76 -11.64 -38.72 -23.66
N THR A 77 -12.38 -37.64 -23.91
CA THR A 77 -11.94 -36.53 -24.75
C THR A 77 -11.42 -35.40 -23.87
N VAL A 78 -10.17 -35.03 -24.07
CA VAL A 78 -9.56 -33.86 -23.44
C VAL A 78 -9.76 -32.66 -24.36
N VAL A 79 -10.30 -31.57 -23.82
CA VAL A 79 -10.57 -30.34 -24.55
C VAL A 79 -9.61 -29.25 -24.08
N HIS A 80 -8.94 -28.60 -25.03
CA HIS A 80 -8.18 -27.39 -24.77
C HIS A 80 -9.10 -26.18 -24.96
N VAL A 81 -9.24 -25.36 -23.93
CA VAL A 81 -9.95 -24.08 -24.02
C VAL A 81 -8.89 -23.00 -24.26
N PRO A 82 -8.78 -22.42 -25.46
CA PRO A 82 -7.73 -21.45 -25.78
C PRO A 82 -7.97 -20.10 -25.09
N VAL A 83 -6.89 -19.37 -24.81
CA VAL A 83 -6.97 -17.95 -24.46
C VAL A 83 -7.55 -17.18 -25.64
N ALA A 84 -8.59 -16.40 -25.38
CA ALA A 84 -9.20 -15.50 -26.37
C ALA A 84 -8.81 -14.04 -26.11
N THR A 85 -8.60 -13.64 -24.85
CA THR A 85 -8.20 -12.27 -24.50
C THR A 85 -7.15 -12.24 -23.41
N VAL A 86 -6.26 -11.25 -23.49
CA VAL A 86 -5.27 -10.89 -22.47
C VAL A 86 -5.49 -9.42 -22.11
N THR A 87 -5.73 -9.13 -20.84
CA THR A 87 -5.87 -7.76 -20.34
C THR A 87 -4.75 -7.47 -19.34
N VAL A 88 -4.03 -6.35 -19.56
CA VAL A 88 -2.95 -5.91 -18.66
C VAL A 88 -3.46 -4.74 -17.81
N THR A 89 -3.27 -4.84 -16.49
CA THR A 89 -3.66 -3.81 -15.52
C THR A 89 -2.46 -3.45 -14.64
N PRO A 90 -2.24 -2.16 -14.32
CA PRO A 90 -2.91 -0.97 -14.89
C PRO A 90 -2.60 -0.78 -16.39
N ALA A 91 -3.52 -0.14 -17.13
CA ALA A 91 -3.38 0.09 -18.57
C ALA A 91 -2.42 1.25 -18.93
N THR A 92 -2.32 2.25 -18.04
CA THR A 92 -1.44 3.42 -18.21
C THR A 92 -0.60 3.67 -16.95
N PRO A 93 0.32 2.75 -16.59
CA PRO A 93 1.21 2.93 -15.45
C PRO A 93 2.19 4.09 -15.66
N SER A 94 2.61 4.72 -14.57
CA SER A 94 3.77 5.60 -14.53
C SER A 94 4.78 5.14 -13.49
N VAL A 95 6.07 5.29 -13.76
CA VAL A 95 7.15 4.91 -12.82
C VAL A 95 8.31 5.90 -12.91
N VAL A 96 8.93 6.24 -11.79
CA VAL A 96 10.15 7.07 -11.78
C VAL A 96 11.35 6.22 -12.18
N VAL A 97 12.33 6.81 -12.88
CA VAL A 97 13.62 6.16 -13.19
C VAL A 97 14.22 5.48 -11.94
N GLY A 98 14.61 4.21 -12.08
CA GLY A 98 15.17 3.38 -11.02
C GLY A 98 14.15 2.71 -10.10
N ARG A 99 12.84 3.00 -10.24
CA ARG A 99 11.76 2.38 -9.46
C ARG A 99 11.02 1.32 -10.27
N THR A 100 10.15 0.59 -9.59
CA THR A 100 9.39 -0.52 -10.18
C THR A 100 7.88 -0.35 -10.05
N VAL A 101 7.13 -0.92 -10.99
CA VAL A 101 5.67 -1.07 -10.93
C VAL A 101 5.30 -2.48 -11.37
N THR A 102 4.31 -3.11 -10.72
CA THR A 102 3.87 -4.46 -11.06
C THR A 102 2.64 -4.41 -11.95
N LEU A 103 2.67 -5.14 -13.07
CA LEU A 103 1.54 -5.33 -13.95
C LEU A 103 0.96 -6.74 -13.79
N THR A 104 -0.36 -6.85 -13.92
CA THR A 104 -1.08 -8.13 -13.86
C THR A 104 -1.73 -8.43 -15.21
N ALA A 105 -1.57 -9.65 -15.71
CA ALA A 105 -2.24 -10.14 -16.91
C ALA A 105 -3.43 -11.03 -16.53
N THR A 106 -4.64 -10.66 -16.94
CA THR A 106 -5.85 -11.49 -16.80
C THR A 106 -6.18 -12.13 -18.14
N LEU A 107 -6.30 -13.46 -18.15
CA LEU A 107 -6.56 -14.26 -19.35
C LEU A 107 -8.00 -14.75 -19.33
N LYS A 108 -8.72 -14.63 -20.44
CA LYS A 108 -10.09 -15.17 -20.56
C LYS A 108 -10.30 -15.98 -21.82
N ASP A 109 -11.18 -16.97 -21.74
CA ASP A 109 -11.70 -17.70 -22.90
C ASP A 109 -12.71 -16.84 -23.71
N ALA A 110 -13.20 -17.40 -24.82
CA ALA A 110 -14.17 -16.71 -25.69
C ALA A 110 -15.52 -16.43 -25.02
N ASN A 111 -15.84 -17.11 -23.92
CA ASN A 111 -17.07 -16.92 -23.15
C ASN A 111 -16.87 -15.95 -21.96
N GLY A 112 -15.67 -15.40 -21.79
CA GLY A 112 -15.33 -14.46 -20.73
C GLY A 112 -14.93 -15.11 -19.39
N ASN A 113 -14.76 -16.43 -19.34
CA ASN A 113 -14.30 -17.12 -18.13
C ASN A 113 -12.79 -16.92 -17.94
N THR A 114 -12.36 -16.64 -16.72
CA THR A 114 -10.94 -16.50 -16.39
C THR A 114 -10.22 -17.84 -16.51
N LEU A 115 -9.09 -17.84 -17.23
CA LEU A 115 -8.20 -18.98 -17.37
C LEU A 115 -7.00 -18.84 -16.42
N THR A 116 -6.69 -19.89 -15.66
CA THR A 116 -5.57 -19.94 -14.73
C THR A 116 -4.54 -21.00 -15.14
N GLY A 117 -3.32 -20.90 -14.62
CA GLY A 117 -2.23 -21.86 -14.90
C GLY A 117 -1.65 -21.79 -16.31
N ARG A 118 -1.94 -20.73 -17.08
CA ARG A 118 -1.35 -20.49 -18.39
C ARG A 118 -0.05 -19.70 -18.28
N THR A 119 0.90 -20.00 -19.15
CA THR A 119 2.16 -19.26 -19.24
C THR A 119 1.92 -17.90 -19.87
N VAL A 120 2.34 -16.84 -19.17
CA VAL A 120 2.36 -15.48 -19.70
C VAL A 120 3.81 -15.08 -19.96
N THR A 121 4.11 -14.65 -21.17
CA THR A 121 5.40 -14.06 -21.53
C THR A 121 5.28 -12.54 -21.57
N TRP A 122 6.23 -11.85 -20.95
CA TRP A 122 6.28 -10.40 -20.88
C TRP A 122 7.40 -9.84 -21.77
N SER A 123 7.15 -8.70 -22.39
CA SER A 123 8.15 -7.97 -23.17
C SER A 123 7.97 -6.45 -23.05
N SER A 124 9.06 -5.71 -23.21
CA SER A 124 9.05 -4.25 -23.32
C SER A 124 9.35 -3.83 -24.75
N GLY A 125 8.58 -2.89 -25.29
CA GLY A 125 8.81 -2.30 -26.60
C GLY A 125 10.09 -1.47 -26.69
N ASN A 126 10.65 -1.04 -25.54
CA ASN A 126 11.91 -0.32 -25.45
C ASN A 126 12.59 -0.58 -24.10
N THR A 127 13.58 -1.49 -24.10
CA THR A 127 14.34 -1.87 -22.90
C THR A 127 15.29 -0.78 -22.39
N SER A 128 15.61 0.24 -23.18
CA SER A 128 16.38 1.39 -22.69
C SER A 128 15.51 2.36 -21.87
N VAL A 129 14.18 2.29 -22.00
CA VAL A 129 13.22 3.07 -21.21
C VAL A 129 12.75 2.27 -20.00
N ALA A 130 12.33 1.01 -20.18
CA ALA A 130 11.96 0.12 -19.08
C ALA A 130 12.15 -1.35 -19.42
N THR A 131 12.49 -2.16 -18.42
CA THR A 131 12.56 -3.64 -18.51
C THR A 131 11.39 -4.26 -17.76
N VAL A 132 11.02 -5.50 -18.10
CA VAL A 132 9.96 -6.27 -17.40
C VAL A 132 10.45 -7.69 -17.18
N ASN A 133 10.20 -8.25 -15.99
CA ASN A 133 10.56 -9.65 -15.68
C ASN A 133 9.39 -10.62 -15.93
N ALA A 134 9.63 -11.92 -15.74
CA ALA A 134 8.63 -12.96 -15.98
C ALA A 134 7.40 -12.88 -15.04
N SER A 135 7.52 -12.19 -13.92
CA SER A 135 6.43 -11.96 -12.96
C SER A 135 5.63 -10.69 -13.25
N GLY A 136 5.92 -9.96 -14.33
CA GLY A 136 5.24 -8.71 -14.67
C GLY A 136 5.73 -7.49 -13.88
N VAL A 137 6.86 -7.58 -13.18
CA VAL A 137 7.48 -6.42 -12.50
C VAL A 137 8.29 -5.64 -13.52
N VAL A 138 7.91 -4.37 -13.70
CA VAL A 138 8.52 -3.44 -14.64
C VAL A 138 9.48 -2.52 -13.88
N THR A 139 10.69 -2.32 -14.40
CA THR A 139 11.70 -1.39 -13.84
C THR A 139 11.93 -0.23 -14.81
N GLY A 140 11.79 1.01 -14.34
CA GLY A 140 12.12 2.21 -15.12
C GLY A 140 13.63 2.39 -15.26
N VAL A 141 14.14 2.49 -16.49
CA VAL A 141 15.58 2.63 -16.80
C VAL A 141 15.93 4.07 -17.17
N ALA A 142 15.14 4.71 -18.02
CA ALA A 142 15.33 6.09 -18.45
C ALA A 142 13.98 6.75 -18.74
N ALA A 143 13.89 8.07 -18.59
CA ALA A 143 12.67 8.80 -18.86
C ALA A 143 12.25 8.67 -20.33
N GLY A 144 10.95 8.50 -20.57
CA GLY A 144 10.39 8.22 -21.88
C GLY A 144 9.12 7.38 -21.77
N SER A 145 8.53 7.01 -22.90
CA SER A 145 7.39 6.09 -22.94
C SER A 145 7.76 4.77 -23.61
N THR A 146 7.12 3.69 -23.19
CA THR A 146 7.25 2.37 -23.81
C THR A 146 5.96 1.57 -23.62
N THR A 147 5.74 0.56 -24.45
CA THR A 147 4.62 -0.36 -24.31
C THR A 147 5.12 -1.64 -23.66
N ILE A 148 4.46 -2.08 -22.58
CA ILE A 148 4.68 -3.41 -22.00
C ILE A 148 3.61 -4.36 -22.53
N THR A 149 4.03 -5.51 -23.06
CA THR A 149 3.14 -6.49 -23.69
C THR A 149 3.19 -7.81 -22.90
N ALA A 150 2.01 -8.32 -22.54
CA ALA A 150 1.83 -9.68 -22.04
C ALA A 150 1.24 -10.55 -23.15
N THR A 151 1.83 -11.71 -23.41
CA THR A 151 1.37 -12.65 -24.44
C THR A 151 1.10 -14.03 -23.82
N SER A 152 0.00 -14.66 -24.21
CA SER A 152 -0.34 -16.04 -23.86
C SER A 152 -1.06 -16.69 -25.04
N GLU A 153 -0.59 -17.85 -25.49
CA GLU A 153 -1.21 -18.64 -26.59
C GLU A 153 -1.46 -17.82 -27.87
N GLY A 154 -0.55 -16.89 -28.18
CA GLY A 154 -0.65 -16.02 -29.36
C GLY A 154 -1.55 -14.79 -29.18
N GLN A 155 -2.31 -14.70 -28.09
CA GLN A 155 -3.07 -13.49 -27.74
C GLN A 155 -2.21 -12.53 -26.92
N SER A 156 -2.42 -11.23 -27.10
CA SER A 156 -1.62 -10.20 -26.41
C SER A 156 -2.48 -9.10 -25.82
N GLY A 157 -2.05 -8.59 -24.67
CA GLY A 157 -2.56 -7.38 -24.02
C GLY A 157 -1.41 -6.43 -23.77
N THR A 158 -1.70 -5.12 -23.70
CA THR A 158 -0.65 -4.10 -23.57
C THR A 158 -0.98 -3.08 -22.49
N ALA A 159 0.07 -2.48 -21.94
CA ALA A 159 0.01 -1.29 -21.08
C ALA A 159 0.97 -0.22 -21.61
N ALA A 160 0.49 1.03 -21.69
CA ALA A 160 1.28 2.18 -22.10
C ALA A 160 1.99 2.77 -20.86
N LEU A 161 3.28 2.46 -20.71
CA LEU A 161 4.09 2.91 -19.59
C LEU A 161 4.73 4.27 -19.87
N MET A 162 4.64 5.18 -18.90
CA MET A 162 5.45 6.40 -18.86
C MET A 162 6.50 6.30 -17.76
N VAL A 163 7.77 6.48 -18.13
CA VAL A 163 8.89 6.61 -17.19
C VAL A 163 9.23 8.09 -17.05
N THR A 164 9.24 8.60 -15.83
CA THR A 164 9.54 10.01 -15.55
C THR A 164 10.88 10.16 -14.84
N THR A 165 11.52 11.31 -14.99
CA THR A 165 12.65 11.68 -14.14
C THR A 165 12.14 12.08 -12.76
N PRO A 166 12.89 11.81 -11.68
CA PRO A 166 12.63 12.45 -10.41
C PRO A 166 12.71 13.99 -10.58
N PRO A 167 11.92 14.76 -9.81
CA PRO A 167 12.04 16.21 -9.80
C PRO A 167 13.49 16.64 -9.49
N PRO A 168 13.99 17.75 -10.06
CA PRO A 168 15.29 18.27 -9.69
C PRO A 168 15.37 18.50 -8.16
N PRO A 169 16.47 18.15 -7.50
CA PRO A 169 16.65 18.49 -6.09
C PRO A 169 16.42 19.99 -5.88
N GLY A 170 15.57 20.36 -4.92
CA GLY A 170 15.25 21.76 -4.65
C GLY A 170 13.91 22.25 -5.21
N THR A 171 13.22 21.49 -6.07
CA THR A 171 11.90 21.88 -6.57
C THR A 171 10.80 21.46 -5.60
N SER A 172 9.95 22.41 -5.19
CA SER A 172 8.75 22.15 -4.38
C SER A 172 7.79 21.27 -5.16
N GLN A 173 7.56 20.04 -4.70
CA GLN A 173 6.50 19.16 -5.22
C GLN A 173 5.12 19.60 -4.71
N PHE A 174 5.08 20.11 -3.47
CA PHE A 174 3.89 20.62 -2.82
C PHE A 174 4.07 22.09 -2.48
N LYS A 175 2.98 22.86 -2.52
CA LYS A 175 2.95 24.25 -2.06
C LYS A 175 2.71 24.33 -0.56
N HIS A 176 1.94 23.39 -0.02
CA HIS A 176 1.63 23.29 1.40
C HIS A 176 1.74 21.84 1.86
N VAL A 177 2.44 21.62 2.98
CA VAL A 177 2.54 20.33 3.67
C VAL A 177 1.94 20.48 5.07
N PHE A 178 1.01 19.60 5.41
CA PHE A 178 0.34 19.55 6.71
C PHE A 178 0.66 18.20 7.36
N ILE A 179 0.95 18.22 8.65
CA ILE A 179 1.03 17.00 9.46
C ILE A 179 0.08 17.12 10.65
N VAL A 180 -0.73 16.08 10.85
CA VAL A 180 -1.53 15.87 12.05
C VAL A 180 -0.97 14.64 12.73
N THR A 181 -0.54 14.79 13.97
CA THR A 181 -0.08 13.66 14.80
C THR A 181 -1.18 13.29 15.79
N GLU A 182 -1.63 12.04 15.72
CA GLU A 182 -2.56 11.40 16.66
C GLU A 182 -1.77 10.47 17.62
N GLU A 183 -2.40 10.03 18.70
CA GLU A 183 -1.79 9.30 19.82
C GLU A 183 -2.49 7.97 20.19
N ASN A 184 -1.88 7.31 21.17
CA ASN A 184 -1.24 6.01 21.00
C ASN A 184 -2.21 4.89 20.66
N THR A 185 -2.19 4.45 19.40
CA THR A 185 -3.11 3.41 18.96
C THR A 185 -2.45 2.43 17.98
N ASN A 186 -2.64 1.13 18.24
CA ASN A 186 -2.19 0.05 17.36
C ASN A 186 -2.79 0.21 15.95
N TYR A 187 -1.99 -0.06 14.91
CA TYR A 187 -2.44 -0.05 13.51
C TYR A 187 -3.77 -0.79 13.29
N SER A 188 -3.92 -1.99 13.87
CA SER A 188 -5.11 -2.83 13.70
C SER A 188 -6.36 -2.31 14.41
N SER A 189 -6.20 -1.37 15.35
CA SER A 189 -7.32 -0.71 16.02
C SER A 189 -7.83 0.50 15.22
N VAL A 190 -7.00 1.06 14.34
CA VAL A 190 -7.32 2.20 13.46
C VAL A 190 -7.73 1.73 12.07
N ILE A 191 -6.83 1.05 11.35
CA ILE A 191 -7.03 0.68 9.95
C ILE A 191 -7.91 -0.56 9.86
N GLY A 192 -9.00 -0.46 9.09
CA GLY A 192 -10.08 -1.43 9.00
C GLY A 192 -11.13 -1.33 10.11
N SER A 193 -10.97 -0.40 11.05
CA SER A 193 -11.88 -0.23 12.19
C SER A 193 -13.07 0.64 11.85
N SER A 194 -14.26 0.27 12.35
CA SER A 194 -15.47 1.09 12.27
C SER A 194 -15.47 2.27 13.24
N SER A 195 -14.49 2.37 14.12
CA SER A 195 -14.34 3.50 15.04
C SER A 195 -13.74 4.75 14.39
N MET A 196 -13.05 4.61 13.24
CA MET A 196 -12.49 5.73 12.49
C MET A 196 -12.87 5.70 11.00
N PRO A 197 -14.18 5.77 10.67
CA PRO A 197 -14.63 5.62 9.30
C PRO A 197 -14.14 6.74 8.37
N TYR A 198 -13.94 7.97 8.86
CA TYR A 198 -13.44 9.06 8.04
C TYR A 198 -11.98 8.84 7.63
N LEU A 199 -11.09 8.58 8.59
CA LEU A 199 -9.68 8.28 8.31
C LEU A 199 -9.51 7.06 7.40
N ASN A 200 -10.31 6.01 7.62
CA ASN A 200 -10.29 4.82 6.75
C ASN A 200 -10.79 5.12 5.33
N GLY A 201 -11.75 6.04 5.17
CA GLY A 201 -12.17 6.53 3.86
C GLY A 201 -11.02 7.23 3.12
N LEU A 202 -10.24 8.06 3.82
CA LEU A 202 -9.04 8.69 3.25
C LEU A 202 -7.98 7.63 2.87
N ALA A 203 -7.72 6.66 3.75
CA ALA A 203 -6.75 5.60 3.49
C ALA A 203 -7.12 4.72 2.27
N GLN A 204 -8.41 4.49 2.05
CA GLN A 204 -8.91 3.75 0.88
C GLN A 204 -8.83 4.56 -0.42
N GLN A 205 -8.93 5.89 -0.33
CA GLN A 205 -8.94 6.77 -1.50
C GLN A 205 -7.53 7.19 -1.94
N TYR A 206 -6.63 7.43 -0.99
CA TYR A 206 -5.31 8.03 -1.24
C TYR A 206 -4.19 7.04 -0.92
N GLY A 207 -3.21 7.42 -0.09
CA GLY A 207 -2.04 6.62 0.24
C GLY A 207 -2.08 6.06 1.66
N LEU A 208 -1.77 4.77 1.82
CA LEU A 208 -1.63 4.08 3.11
C LEU A 208 -0.30 3.31 3.20
N ALA A 209 0.49 3.59 4.23
CA ALA A 209 1.67 2.80 4.55
C ALA A 209 1.27 1.66 5.51
N THR A 210 1.30 0.42 5.01
CA THR A 210 0.83 -0.76 5.77
C THR A 210 1.89 -1.31 6.73
N GLN A 211 3.15 -0.89 6.57
CA GLN A 211 4.30 -1.30 7.37
C GLN A 211 5.01 -0.06 7.96
N TYR A 212 4.23 0.86 8.53
CA TYR A 212 4.76 2.01 9.25
C TYR A 212 4.88 1.71 10.74
N TYR A 213 6.06 1.97 11.31
CA TYR A 213 6.38 1.70 12.72
C TYR A 213 6.86 2.97 13.41
N ALA A 214 6.40 3.17 14.64
CA ALA A 214 6.95 4.19 15.50
C ALA A 214 8.39 3.83 15.88
N ASN A 215 9.20 4.86 16.15
CA ASN A 215 10.61 4.67 16.46
C ASN A 215 10.80 4.20 17.90
N THR A 216 9.99 4.70 18.82
CA THR A 216 10.21 4.51 20.26
C THR A 216 8.93 4.58 21.08
N HIS A 217 9.08 4.35 22.39
CA HIS A 217 8.04 4.52 23.39
C HIS A 217 8.69 5.05 24.68
N PRO A 218 8.13 6.04 25.40
CA PRO A 218 6.85 6.77 25.18
C PRO A 218 6.86 7.89 24.12
N SER A 219 5.70 8.53 23.93
CA SER A 219 5.31 9.44 22.85
C SER A 219 6.35 10.49 22.45
N ILE A 220 6.90 11.28 23.39
CA ILE A 220 7.68 12.49 23.06
C ILE A 220 8.89 12.22 22.13
N GLY A 221 9.48 11.03 22.20
CA GLY A 221 10.59 10.66 21.32
C GLY A 221 10.19 10.60 19.86
N ASN A 222 8.96 10.15 19.57
CA ASN A 222 8.41 10.09 18.21
C ASN A 222 8.11 11.48 17.64
N TYR A 223 7.64 12.42 18.45
CA TYR A 223 7.48 13.82 18.01
C TYR A 223 8.83 14.46 17.68
N PHE A 224 9.87 14.17 18.47
CA PHE A 224 11.22 14.63 18.14
C PHE A 224 11.76 13.98 16.87
N GLU A 225 11.44 12.71 16.60
CA GLU A 225 11.78 12.08 15.31
C GLU A 225 11.10 12.79 14.14
N LEU A 226 9.82 13.14 14.26
CA LEU A 226 9.08 13.92 13.24
C LEU A 226 9.62 15.34 13.04
N ALA A 227 10.31 15.93 14.03
CA ALA A 227 10.84 17.29 13.96
C ALA A 227 12.36 17.36 13.69
N THR A 228 13.12 16.34 14.06
CA THR A 228 14.61 16.37 14.11
C THR A 228 15.27 15.12 13.52
N GLY A 229 14.50 14.07 13.23
CA GLY A 229 15.03 12.77 12.83
C GLY A 229 15.86 12.09 13.93
N GLN A 230 15.63 12.44 15.20
CA GLN A 230 16.35 11.90 16.35
C GLN A 230 15.40 11.69 17.54
N ILE A 231 15.63 10.61 18.29
CA ILE A 231 15.05 10.44 19.63
C ILE A 231 15.92 11.23 20.63
N LEU A 232 15.51 12.45 20.96
CA LEU A 232 16.26 13.32 21.88
C LEU A 232 15.97 13.02 23.36
N THR A 233 14.79 12.47 23.66
CA THR A 233 14.36 12.07 24.99
C THR A 233 13.13 11.18 24.88
N ASN A 234 12.96 10.25 25.82
CA ASN A 234 11.72 9.49 26.06
C ASN A 234 11.07 9.86 27.40
N ASN A 235 11.54 10.93 28.04
CA ASN A 235 10.91 11.50 29.21
C ASN A 235 9.88 12.55 28.78
N ASP A 236 8.60 12.18 28.81
CA ASP A 236 7.45 13.05 28.50
C ASP A 236 7.39 14.34 29.33
N GLY A 237 7.99 14.34 30.53
CA GLY A 237 8.11 15.51 31.39
C GLY A 237 9.24 16.46 31.02
N SER A 238 10.04 16.14 29.99
CA SER A 238 11.20 16.94 29.63
C SER A 238 10.82 18.36 29.20
N SER A 239 11.55 19.33 29.74
CA SER A 239 11.51 20.74 29.33
C SER A 239 12.84 21.20 28.73
N THR A 240 13.73 20.28 28.39
CA THR A 240 15.04 20.59 27.82
C THR A 240 14.86 21.22 26.45
N ILE A 241 15.38 22.44 26.29
CA ILE A 241 15.48 23.09 24.99
C ILE A 241 16.59 22.41 24.19
N GLN A 242 16.23 21.89 23.03
CA GLN A 242 17.10 21.11 22.16
C GLN A 242 17.78 22.03 21.15
N THR A 243 19.12 21.98 21.13
CA THR A 243 19.95 22.74 20.18
C THR A 243 20.58 21.76 19.19
N VAL A 244 19.72 21.17 18.35
CA VAL A 244 20.11 20.20 17.32
C VAL A 244 19.56 20.63 15.96
N ASP A 245 19.97 19.92 14.91
CA ASP A 245 19.37 20.07 13.59
C ASP A 245 17.92 19.61 13.52
N ASN A 246 17.08 20.41 12.86
CA ASN A 246 15.63 20.26 12.92
C ASN A 246 14.92 20.90 11.72
N ILE A 247 13.67 20.49 11.54
CA ILE A 247 12.81 20.90 10.44
C ILE A 247 12.66 22.43 10.30
N VAL A 248 12.62 23.18 11.41
CA VAL A 248 12.45 24.64 11.36
C VAL A 248 13.67 25.29 10.73
N ARG A 249 14.88 24.87 11.12
CA ARG A 249 16.12 25.38 10.53
C ARG A 249 16.16 25.14 9.03
N GLU A 250 15.84 23.92 8.61
CA GLU A 250 15.92 23.53 7.21
C GLU A 250 14.85 24.20 6.33
N LEU A 251 13.64 24.41 6.87
CA LEU A 251 12.60 25.19 6.19
C LEU A 251 13.04 26.65 6.02
N LEU A 252 13.56 27.29 7.06
CA LEU A 252 13.99 28.69 7.00
C LEU A 252 15.18 28.88 6.04
N ALA A 253 16.15 27.95 6.05
CA ALA A 253 17.27 27.97 5.13
C ALA A 253 16.82 27.85 3.66
N ALA A 254 15.73 27.13 3.39
CA ALA A 254 15.11 27.02 2.07
C ALA A 254 14.13 28.16 1.74
N GLY A 255 14.01 29.18 2.60
CA GLY A 255 13.09 30.31 2.42
C GLY A 255 11.61 29.93 2.58
N LYS A 256 11.31 28.84 3.29
CA LYS A 256 9.96 28.34 3.53
C LYS A 256 9.37 28.88 4.83
N THR A 257 8.05 29.08 4.82
CA THR A 257 7.27 29.52 5.97
C THR A 257 6.71 28.33 6.74
N TRP A 258 6.55 28.48 8.06
CA TRP A 258 6.00 27.41 8.90
C TRP A 258 5.16 27.97 10.05
N LYS A 259 4.21 27.16 10.54
CA LYS A 259 3.48 27.37 11.81
C LYS A 259 3.17 26.04 12.50
N SER A 260 3.04 26.08 13.83
CA SER A 260 2.44 25.00 14.63
C SER A 260 1.10 25.48 15.19
N TYR A 261 0.02 24.83 14.78
CA TYR A 261 -1.36 25.11 15.17
C TYR A 261 -1.78 24.10 16.24
N ALA A 262 -1.86 24.53 17.50
CA ALA A 262 -2.15 23.64 18.62
C ALA A 262 -3.48 23.97 19.29
N GLU A 263 -4.33 22.95 19.45
CA GLU A 263 -5.61 23.07 20.13
C GLU A 263 -5.39 23.29 21.64
N GLY A 264 -6.16 24.19 22.24
CA GLY A 264 -5.99 24.57 23.65
C GLY A 264 -4.75 25.42 23.96
N LEU A 265 -3.93 25.80 22.97
CA LEU A 265 -2.81 26.72 23.19
C LEU A 265 -3.37 28.08 23.66
N PRO A 266 -2.96 28.59 24.84
CA PRO A 266 -3.65 29.72 25.47
C PRO A 266 -3.34 31.07 24.81
N SER A 267 -2.20 31.20 24.14
CA SER A 267 -1.78 32.41 23.45
C SER A 267 -0.73 32.08 22.39
N VAL A 268 -0.58 32.98 21.41
CA VAL A 268 0.54 32.94 20.47
C VAL A 268 1.87 32.95 21.25
N GLY A 269 2.81 32.10 20.83
CA GLY A 269 4.14 32.00 21.44
C GLY A 269 4.21 31.30 22.79
N PHE A 270 3.13 30.64 23.24
CA PHE A 270 3.15 29.90 24.51
C PHE A 270 4.07 28.67 24.44
N THR A 271 5.07 28.61 25.34
CA THR A 271 6.04 27.51 25.47
C THR A 271 5.93 26.76 26.81
N GLY A 272 4.90 27.06 27.61
CA GLY A 272 4.63 26.38 28.88
C GLY A 272 4.25 24.91 28.69
N ALA A 273 4.32 24.13 29.77
CA ALA A 273 4.16 22.67 29.70
C ALA A 273 2.74 22.22 29.35
N THR A 274 1.71 22.82 29.96
CA THR A 274 0.30 22.46 29.75
C THR A 274 -0.61 23.68 29.86
N SER A 275 -1.81 23.58 29.28
CA SER A 275 -2.90 24.56 29.44
C SER A 275 -4.24 23.88 29.14
N GLY A 276 -5.04 23.57 30.16
CA GLY A 276 -6.24 22.76 29.98
C GLY A 276 -5.88 21.40 29.39
N ARG A 277 -6.35 21.11 28.17
CA ARG A 277 -6.04 19.89 27.41
C ARG A 277 -4.85 20.01 26.45
N TYR A 278 -4.22 21.18 26.35
CA TYR A 278 -2.98 21.33 25.61
C TYR A 278 -1.81 20.72 26.40
N ALA A 279 -1.00 19.90 25.73
CA ALA A 279 0.23 19.33 26.25
C ALA A 279 1.42 19.64 25.33
N ARG A 280 2.44 20.34 25.84
CA ARG A 280 3.65 20.70 25.08
C ARG A 280 4.40 19.49 24.54
N LYS A 281 4.32 18.34 25.21
CA LYS A 281 4.97 17.11 24.74
C LYS A 281 4.50 16.68 23.33
N HIS A 282 3.29 17.06 22.91
CA HIS A 282 2.75 16.81 21.57
C HIS A 282 3.08 17.97 20.59
N ASN A 283 3.75 19.02 21.05
CA ASN A 283 4.17 20.20 20.28
C ASN A 283 5.66 20.51 20.54
N VAL A 284 6.54 19.57 20.20
CA VAL A 284 7.99 19.66 20.46
C VAL A 284 8.68 20.85 19.78
N PHE A 285 8.02 21.54 18.85
CA PHE A 285 8.48 22.81 18.29
C PHE A 285 8.72 23.86 19.40
N ALA A 286 7.95 23.81 20.50
CA ALA A 286 8.14 24.64 21.69
C ALA A 286 9.36 24.23 22.54
N LEU A 287 10.14 23.24 22.10
CA LEU A 287 11.38 22.77 22.73
C LEU A 287 12.59 22.88 21.77
N LEU A 288 12.45 23.45 20.58
CA LEU A 288 13.56 23.65 19.65
C LEU A 288 14.18 25.04 19.86
N SER A 289 15.52 25.11 19.97
CA SER A 289 16.23 26.37 20.19
C SER A 289 15.96 27.40 19.10
N ASP A 290 15.87 26.97 17.83
CA ASP A 290 15.58 27.83 16.67
C ASP A 290 14.18 28.48 16.75
N VAL A 291 13.29 27.93 17.58
CA VAL A 291 11.96 28.47 17.83
C VAL A 291 11.96 29.32 19.09
N VAL A 292 12.33 28.75 20.24
CA VAL A 292 12.13 29.40 21.54
C VAL A 292 13.07 30.58 21.79
N ASN A 293 14.25 30.58 21.17
CA ASN A 293 15.23 31.65 21.34
C ASN A 293 15.11 32.75 20.27
N ASP A 294 14.18 32.60 19.31
CA ASP A 294 13.94 33.60 18.27
C ASP A 294 12.54 34.23 18.44
N PRO A 295 12.45 35.57 18.64
CA PRO A 295 11.18 36.24 18.91
C PRO A 295 10.21 36.26 17.72
N VAL A 296 10.68 36.00 16.49
CA VAL A 296 9.83 35.85 15.31
C VAL A 296 9.33 34.42 15.20
N GLN A 297 10.20 33.43 15.43
CA GLN A 297 9.85 32.01 15.28
C GLN A 297 8.95 31.53 16.41
N VAL A 298 9.13 31.98 17.66
CA VAL A 298 8.24 31.61 18.76
C VAL A 298 6.79 32.00 18.48
N ASN A 299 6.56 33.13 17.79
CA ASN A 299 5.23 33.61 17.39
C ASN A 299 4.58 32.77 16.26
N LYS A 300 5.25 31.71 15.77
CA LYS A 300 4.69 30.72 14.86
C LYS A 300 4.01 29.56 15.59
N LEU A 301 4.13 29.49 16.91
CA LEU A 301 3.30 28.67 17.77
C LEU A 301 1.98 29.41 18.00
N VAL A 302 0.88 28.93 17.41
CA VAL A 302 -0.41 29.63 17.41
C VAL A 302 -1.54 28.74 17.89
N PRO A 303 -2.60 29.30 18.51
CA PRO A 303 -3.82 28.55 18.79
C PRO A 303 -4.42 27.97 17.51
N PHE A 304 -4.96 26.75 17.58
CA PHE A 304 -5.56 26.07 16.42
C PHE A 304 -6.69 26.87 15.76
N THR A 305 -7.38 27.74 16.50
CA THR A 305 -8.39 28.66 15.93
C THR A 305 -7.84 29.56 14.82
N GLN A 306 -6.54 29.85 14.80
CA GLN A 306 -5.88 30.60 13.73
C GLN A 306 -5.85 29.83 12.40
N PHE A 307 -5.91 28.50 12.42
CA PHE A 307 -5.85 27.67 11.21
C PHE A 307 -6.98 28.00 10.23
N ALA A 308 -8.22 28.08 10.72
CA ALA A 308 -9.37 28.43 9.90
C ALA A 308 -9.28 29.86 9.35
N THR A 309 -8.74 30.80 10.13
CA THR A 309 -8.49 32.18 9.68
C THR A 309 -7.44 32.23 8.58
N ASP A 310 -6.32 31.52 8.75
CA ASP A 310 -5.26 31.46 7.75
C ASP A 310 -5.73 30.78 6.46
N LEU A 311 -6.51 29.71 6.56
CA LEU A 311 -7.13 29.05 5.42
C LEU A 311 -8.07 30.01 4.66
N ALA A 312 -8.97 30.69 5.37
CA ALA A 312 -9.93 31.62 4.76
C ALA A 312 -9.25 32.81 4.07
N ASN A 313 -8.12 33.27 4.61
CA ASN A 313 -7.37 34.41 4.08
C ASN A 313 -6.31 34.04 3.03
N GLY A 314 -6.11 32.75 2.75
CA GLY A 314 -5.05 32.28 1.83
C GLY A 314 -3.64 32.54 2.37
N THR A 315 -3.46 32.51 3.69
CA THR A 315 -2.19 32.80 4.39
C THR A 315 -1.66 31.60 5.17
N LEU A 316 -2.02 30.39 4.74
CA LEU A 316 -1.41 29.16 5.25
C LEU A 316 0.10 29.14 4.93
N PRO A 317 0.95 28.63 5.84
CA PRO A 317 2.38 28.52 5.61
C PRO A 317 2.72 27.35 4.67
N ASP A 318 3.94 27.31 4.15
CA ASP A 318 4.44 26.15 3.39
C ASP A 318 4.37 24.86 4.24
N PHE A 319 4.70 24.93 5.54
CA PHE A 319 4.61 23.81 6.48
C PHE A 319 3.69 24.11 7.68
N SER A 320 2.72 23.22 7.93
CA SER A 320 1.79 23.29 9.05
C SER A 320 1.89 22.05 9.93
N ASN A 321 2.36 22.22 11.17
CA ASN A 321 2.22 21.21 12.22
C ASN A 321 0.88 21.41 12.93
N ILE A 322 0.02 20.41 12.96
CA ILE A 322 -1.31 20.48 13.60
C ILE A 322 -1.32 19.53 14.80
N VAL A 323 -1.65 20.08 15.97
CA VAL A 323 -1.61 19.37 17.25
C VAL A 323 -3.01 19.38 17.85
N PRO A 324 -3.76 18.26 17.75
CA PRO A 324 -5.01 18.09 18.49
C PRO A 324 -4.76 18.15 20.01
N ASP A 325 -5.81 18.46 20.79
CA ASP A 325 -5.72 18.39 22.24
C ASP A 325 -5.78 16.93 22.74
N LEU A 326 -5.51 16.73 24.03
CA LEU A 326 -5.49 15.40 24.67
C LEU A 326 -6.78 14.56 24.49
N CYS A 327 -7.91 15.15 24.13
CA CYS A 327 -9.13 14.40 23.82
C CYS A 327 -9.29 14.13 22.32
N ASN A 328 -8.81 15.03 21.48
CA ASN A 328 -8.98 14.92 20.02
C ASN A 328 -7.81 14.18 19.34
N ASP A 329 -6.77 13.80 20.08
CA ASP A 329 -5.59 13.08 19.63
C ASP A 329 -5.74 11.55 19.69
N ALA A 330 -6.95 11.00 19.84
CA ALA A 330 -7.19 9.56 19.93
C ALA A 330 -6.62 8.82 21.16
N HIS A 331 -6.04 9.51 22.15
CA HIS A 331 -5.49 8.90 23.35
C HIS A 331 -6.42 8.98 24.58
N ASP A 332 -6.76 10.18 25.07
CA ASP A 332 -7.57 10.28 26.31
C ASP A 332 -9.08 10.13 26.05
N CYS A 333 -9.53 10.33 24.81
CA CYS A 333 -10.90 10.06 24.38
C CYS A 333 -10.93 9.01 23.27
N SER A 334 -12.13 8.54 22.91
CA SER A 334 -12.28 7.43 21.96
C SER A 334 -11.83 7.79 20.55
N LEU A 335 -11.40 6.78 19.79
CA LEU A 335 -11.08 6.89 18.36
C LEU A 335 -12.15 7.58 17.51
N SER A 336 -13.43 7.41 17.86
CA SER A 336 -14.55 8.07 17.18
C SER A 336 -14.61 9.59 17.43
N VAL A 337 -14.09 10.07 18.56
CA VAL A 337 -13.96 11.51 18.85
C VAL A 337 -12.88 12.11 17.97
N ALA A 338 -11.70 11.49 17.91
CA ALA A 338 -10.62 11.89 17.02
C ALA A 338 -11.03 11.86 15.54
N ASP A 339 -11.69 10.79 15.08
CA ASP A 339 -12.19 10.70 13.69
C ASP A 339 -13.21 11.79 13.36
N SER A 340 -14.09 12.13 14.31
CA SER A 340 -15.04 13.24 14.18
C SER A 340 -14.34 14.61 14.15
N TRP A 341 -13.24 14.75 14.91
CA TRP A 341 -12.41 15.94 14.91
C TRP A 341 -11.68 16.12 13.59
N LEU A 342 -11.05 15.06 13.05
CA LEU A 342 -10.43 15.05 11.72
C LEU A 342 -11.44 15.46 10.64
N ARG A 343 -12.65 14.87 10.67
CA ARG A 343 -13.70 15.21 9.71
C ARG A 343 -14.16 16.66 9.83
N THR A 344 -14.26 17.19 11.04
CA THR A 344 -14.75 18.56 11.26
C THR A 344 -13.71 19.61 10.92
N ASN A 345 -12.45 19.37 11.31
CA ASN A 345 -11.41 20.39 11.35
C ASN A 345 -10.38 20.27 10.22
N ILE A 346 -10.16 19.05 9.69
CA ILE A 346 -9.14 18.79 8.66
C ILE A 346 -9.76 18.63 7.27
N ASP A 347 -10.94 18.01 7.16
CA ASP A 347 -11.67 17.90 5.88
C ASP A 347 -11.84 19.24 5.11
N PRO A 348 -12.10 20.39 5.78
CA PRO A 348 -12.21 21.67 5.09
C PRO A 348 -10.93 22.07 4.34
N VAL A 349 -9.73 21.79 4.89
CA VAL A 349 -8.49 22.12 4.18
C VAL A 349 -8.30 21.21 2.98
N ILE A 350 -8.58 19.91 3.09
CA ILE A 350 -8.47 18.94 1.98
C ILE A 350 -9.33 19.38 0.79
N LYS A 351 -10.53 19.93 1.05
CA LYS A 351 -11.48 20.39 0.03
C LYS A 351 -11.21 21.80 -0.50
N SER A 352 -10.28 22.53 0.11
CA SER A 352 -9.98 23.91 -0.28
C SER A 352 -9.23 24.00 -1.60
N ALA A 353 -9.41 25.11 -2.34
CA ALA A 353 -8.66 25.37 -3.56
C ALA A 353 -7.13 25.40 -3.31
N THR A 354 -6.71 25.97 -2.17
CA THR A 354 -5.31 26.01 -1.74
C THR A 354 -4.69 24.62 -1.64
N PHE A 355 -5.42 23.65 -1.08
CA PHE A 355 -4.93 22.28 -0.99
C PHE A 355 -5.02 21.53 -2.32
N GLN A 356 -6.07 21.80 -3.12
CA GLN A 356 -6.21 21.20 -4.44
C GLN A 356 -5.10 21.68 -5.41
N ASP A 357 -4.53 22.86 -5.16
CA ASP A 357 -3.34 23.39 -5.81
C ASP A 357 -2.04 22.85 -5.19
N ALA A 358 -1.84 21.53 -5.25
CA ALA A 358 -0.64 20.81 -4.80
C ALA A 358 -0.37 20.83 -3.28
N GLY A 359 -1.37 20.52 -2.46
CA GLY A 359 -1.24 20.23 -1.03
C GLY A 359 -0.87 18.77 -0.73
N LEU A 360 -0.20 18.55 0.40
CA LEU A 360 0.04 17.24 1.01
C LEU A 360 -0.39 17.30 2.48
N LEU A 361 -1.30 16.42 2.88
CA LEU A 361 -1.65 16.18 4.29
C LEU A 361 -1.17 14.78 4.68
N ILE A 362 -0.50 14.70 5.82
CA ILE A 362 -0.09 13.45 6.46
C ILE A 362 -0.83 13.34 7.80
N ILE A 363 -1.51 12.22 8.02
CA ILE A 363 -2.09 11.86 9.31
C ILE A 363 -1.33 10.63 9.80
N VAL A 364 -0.66 10.75 10.95
CA VAL A 364 0.20 9.71 11.50
C VAL A 364 -0.05 9.55 13.00
N PHE A 365 -0.06 8.32 13.49
CA PHE A 365 -0.08 8.04 14.92
C PHE A 365 1.36 8.03 15.44
N ASP A 366 1.62 8.48 16.66
CA ASP A 366 2.98 8.62 17.17
C ASP A 366 3.59 7.27 17.61
N GLU A 367 2.82 6.41 18.27
CA GLU A 367 3.21 5.11 18.82
C GLU A 367 2.04 4.13 19.04
N ALA A 368 2.39 2.88 19.36
CA ALA A 368 1.46 1.80 19.61
C ALA A 368 1.95 0.88 20.74
N GLY A 369 1.01 0.25 21.45
CA GLY A 369 1.31 -0.76 22.47
C GLY A 369 1.62 -2.16 21.92
N GLY A 370 1.56 -2.36 20.61
CA GLY A 370 1.63 -3.67 19.96
C GLY A 370 2.35 -3.67 18.61
N ASP A 371 2.85 -4.86 18.23
CA ASP A 371 3.76 -5.08 17.09
C ASP A 371 5.03 -4.21 17.16
N ASN A 372 5.81 -4.42 18.22
CA ASN A 372 7.05 -3.67 18.50
C ASN A 372 8.25 -4.18 17.69
N THR A 373 8.01 -4.92 16.61
CA THR A 373 9.04 -5.59 15.80
C THR A 373 10.11 -4.61 15.31
N ASN A 374 9.74 -3.35 15.06
CA ASN A 374 10.63 -2.30 14.59
C ASN A 374 10.66 -1.06 15.50
N GLY A 375 10.40 -1.20 16.81
CA GLY A 375 10.48 -0.10 17.76
C GLY A 375 9.17 0.14 18.53
N GLY A 376 8.65 1.36 18.48
CA GLY A 376 7.50 1.86 19.24
C GLY A 376 6.12 1.32 18.83
N GLY A 377 6.07 0.18 18.14
CA GLY A 377 4.82 -0.43 17.67
C GLY A 377 4.42 -0.07 16.24
N ARG A 378 3.55 -0.88 15.64
CA ARG A 378 3.00 -0.62 14.30
C ARG A 378 1.80 0.33 14.40
N ILE A 379 1.83 1.39 13.61
CA ILE A 379 0.93 2.56 13.71
C ILE A 379 0.32 2.92 12.36
N ALA A 380 -0.81 3.63 12.40
CA ALA A 380 -1.46 4.11 11.19
C ALA A 380 -0.72 5.33 10.61
N TRP A 381 -0.58 5.35 9.28
CA TRP A 381 -0.03 6.46 8.51
C TRP A 381 -0.80 6.59 7.19
N VAL A 382 -1.34 7.77 6.91
CA VAL A 382 -2.15 8.06 5.74
C VAL A 382 -1.66 9.36 5.10
N ALA A 383 -1.45 9.35 3.78
CA ALA A 383 -1.15 10.55 3.00
C ALA A 383 -2.30 10.88 2.05
N VAL A 384 -2.68 12.15 2.05
CA VAL A 384 -3.73 12.72 1.20
C VAL A 384 -3.12 13.82 0.35
N SER A 385 -3.32 13.74 -0.97
CA SER A 385 -2.90 14.78 -1.90
C SER A 385 -3.70 14.67 -3.20
N PRO A 386 -3.94 15.78 -3.92
CA PRO A 386 -4.39 15.73 -5.31
C PRO A 386 -3.40 15.02 -6.23
N LYS A 387 -2.15 14.88 -5.80
CA LYS A 387 -1.08 14.17 -6.51
C LYS A 387 -0.92 12.71 -6.04
N SER A 388 -1.74 12.21 -5.12
CA SER A 388 -1.59 10.83 -4.66
C SER A 388 -1.89 9.83 -5.78
N VAL A 389 -1.15 8.72 -5.81
CA VAL A 389 -1.57 7.54 -6.57
C VAL A 389 -2.86 7.01 -5.92
N PRO A 390 -3.99 6.93 -6.65
CA PRO A 390 -5.27 6.55 -6.04
C PRO A 390 -5.24 5.16 -5.40
N ALA A 391 -5.78 5.04 -4.19
CA ALA A 391 -5.86 3.81 -3.41
C ALA A 391 -4.53 3.05 -3.25
N HIS A 392 -3.40 3.77 -3.24
CA HIS A 392 -2.08 3.17 -3.17
C HIS A 392 -1.78 2.67 -1.75
N GLN A 393 -1.35 1.42 -1.66
CA GLN A 393 -0.86 0.82 -0.43
C GLN A 393 0.58 0.37 -0.61
N SER A 394 1.43 0.77 0.33
CA SER A 394 2.82 0.33 0.36
C SER A 394 3.07 -0.63 1.50
N SER A 395 3.82 -1.69 1.22
CA SER A 395 4.39 -2.61 2.20
C SER A 395 5.85 -2.31 2.54
N THR A 396 6.41 -1.21 2.01
CA THR A 396 7.75 -0.76 2.37
C THR A 396 7.77 -0.38 3.85
N LEU A 397 8.83 -0.76 4.56
CA LEU A 397 9.01 -0.39 5.95
C LEU A 397 9.35 1.09 6.07
N TYR A 398 8.54 1.83 6.83
CA TYR A 398 8.71 3.25 7.09
C TYR A 398 8.66 3.57 8.58
N GLN A 399 9.28 4.68 8.95
CA GLN A 399 9.31 5.22 10.31
C GLN A 399 9.24 6.76 10.27
N HIS A 400 9.18 7.42 11.43
CA HIS A 400 9.06 8.90 11.54
C HIS A 400 10.11 9.69 10.73
N PRO A 401 11.38 9.28 10.65
CA PRO A 401 12.35 9.88 9.74
C PRO A 401 11.94 9.89 8.26
N SER A 402 11.22 8.87 7.78
CA SER A 402 10.70 8.83 6.40
C SER A 402 9.64 9.91 6.17
N THR A 403 8.77 10.13 7.15
CA THR A 403 7.78 11.21 7.11
C THR A 403 8.46 12.58 7.13
N LEU A 404 9.42 12.81 8.02
CA LEU A 404 10.20 14.06 8.06
C LEU A 404 10.90 14.33 6.72
N ARG A 405 11.52 13.29 6.14
CA ARG A 405 12.14 13.38 4.82
C ARG A 405 11.12 13.75 3.74
N LEU A 406 9.97 13.09 3.70
CA LEU A 406 8.90 13.38 2.74
C LEU A 406 8.44 14.83 2.83
N MET A 407 8.17 15.33 4.04
CA MET A 407 7.69 16.70 4.24
C MET A 407 8.68 17.75 3.74
N LEU A 408 9.96 17.61 4.12
CA LEU A 408 11.02 18.52 3.72
C LEU A 408 11.27 18.45 2.21
N LYS A 409 11.43 17.24 1.67
CA LYS A 409 11.69 17.03 0.24
C LYS A 409 10.53 17.52 -0.61
N GLY A 410 9.30 17.27 -0.18
CA GLY A 410 8.09 17.74 -0.83
C GLY A 410 8.01 19.27 -0.93
N LEU A 411 8.61 19.99 0.01
CA LEU A 411 8.74 21.46 -0.02
C LEU A 411 9.99 21.94 -0.76
N GLY A 412 10.75 21.05 -1.41
CA GLY A 412 11.97 21.41 -2.13
C GLY A 412 13.16 21.66 -1.20
N VAL A 413 13.12 21.23 0.06
CA VAL A 413 14.30 21.24 0.94
C VAL A 413 15.23 20.11 0.53
N THR A 414 16.55 20.37 0.57
CA THR A 414 17.59 19.42 0.09
C THR A 414 18.50 18.89 1.19
N VAL A 415 18.41 19.45 2.40
CA VAL A 415 19.13 19.01 3.59
C VAL A 415 18.10 18.48 4.58
N PHE A 416 18.35 17.30 5.13
CA PHE A 416 17.42 16.60 6.01
C PHE A 416 18.09 16.31 7.36
N PRO A 417 17.47 16.68 8.49
CA PRO A 417 18.08 16.54 9.80
C PRO A 417 18.05 15.07 10.26
N GLY A 418 19.07 14.67 11.02
CA GLY A 418 19.14 13.37 11.68
C GLY A 418 18.95 12.18 10.72
N ALA A 419 18.18 11.19 11.16
CA ALA A 419 17.89 9.98 10.41
C ALA A 419 17.11 10.22 9.11
N ALA A 420 16.47 11.39 8.93
CA ALA A 420 15.74 11.72 7.70
C ALA A 420 16.68 11.82 6.48
N ALA A 421 17.98 12.06 6.70
CA ALA A 421 19.00 12.09 5.64
C ALA A 421 19.12 10.77 4.88
N THR A 422 18.88 9.63 5.54
CA THR A 422 19.02 8.29 4.97
C THR A 422 17.74 7.46 5.02
N ALA A 423 16.66 8.01 5.55
CA ALA A 423 15.37 7.33 5.64
C ALA A 423 14.83 6.98 4.24
N PRO A 424 14.10 5.84 4.09
CA PRO A 424 13.45 5.49 2.84
C PRO A 424 12.56 6.62 2.29
N ASP A 425 12.68 6.92 0.99
CA ASP A 425 11.82 7.88 0.29
C ASP A 425 10.39 7.35 0.16
N MET A 426 9.42 8.24 0.32
CA MET A 426 7.99 7.94 0.18
C MET A 426 7.38 8.48 -1.13
N ASP A 427 8.20 8.66 -2.17
CA ASP A 427 7.73 9.21 -3.47
C ASP A 427 6.70 8.30 -4.16
N GLU A 428 6.69 6.99 -3.85
CA GLU A 428 5.78 6.02 -4.45
C GLU A 428 4.29 6.31 -4.18
N PHE A 429 4.00 7.11 -3.15
CA PHE A 429 2.64 7.53 -2.82
C PHE A 429 2.09 8.59 -3.77
N PHE A 430 2.93 9.20 -4.63
CA PHE A 430 2.55 10.34 -5.45
C PHE A 430 2.88 10.12 -6.93
N THR A 431 2.04 10.66 -7.79
CA THR A 431 2.36 10.80 -9.20
C THR A 431 3.45 11.86 -9.38
N PRO A 432 4.39 11.65 -10.32
CA PRO A 432 5.48 12.57 -10.62
C PRO A 432 5.06 14.01 -10.88
#